data_AF-A0A199VGM3-F1
#
_entry.id   AF-A0A199VGM3-F1
#
_cell.length_a   1.000
_cell.length_b   1.000
_cell.length_c   1.000
_cell.angle_alpha   90.00
_cell.angle_beta   90.00
_cell.angle_gamma   90.00
#
_symmetry.space_group_name_H-M   'P 1'
#
loop_
_entity.id
_entity.type
_entity.pdbx_description
1 polymer ?
#
loop_
_entity_poly.entity_id
_entity_poly.type
_entity_poly.pdbx_seq_one_letter_code
_entity_poly.pdbx_strand_id
1 'polypeptide(L)'
;MPYTEDVLIGLPAFCLEGSAIWRSRTSLICYHIVELHLPDRVLRQFGLLQHIPDPVEAIQRITSQGRSGEDWAAFHAPYIQRWADRLEHIAEQSPFVDPDPIRATSVYMQWYWGITRRWISRPVQRPPLTFLPRGMSSDDW
;
A
#
# COMPACT_ATOMS: atom_id res chain seq x y z
N MET A 1 6.74 -9.03 6.91
CA MET A 1 8.14 -8.88 7.33
C MET A 1 8.57 -7.47 6.94
N PRO A 2 9.11 -6.67 7.87
CA PRO A 2 9.70 -5.39 7.56
C PRO A 2 10.99 -5.56 6.73
N TYR A 3 11.40 -4.51 6.01
CA TYR A 3 12.74 -4.37 5.49
C TYR A 3 13.70 -4.29 6.68
N THR A 4 14.38 -5.40 6.96
CA THR A 4 15.36 -5.48 8.03
C THR A 4 16.67 -4.86 7.59
N GLU A 5 17.51 -4.47 8.55
CA GLU A 5 18.83 -3.91 8.28
C GLU A 5 19.67 -4.83 7.38
N ASP A 6 19.62 -6.15 7.63
CA ASP A 6 20.33 -7.15 6.81
C ASP A 6 19.90 -7.11 5.33
N VAL A 7 18.61 -6.88 5.07
CA VAL A 7 18.10 -6.75 3.70
C VAL A 7 18.60 -5.45 3.09
N LEU A 8 18.58 -4.34 3.84
CA LEU A 8 18.99 -3.03 3.34
C LEU A 8 20.49 -2.97 3.03
N ILE A 9 21.34 -3.55 3.87
CA ILE A 9 22.80 -3.64 3.66
C ILE A 9 23.13 -4.47 2.41
N GLY A 10 22.31 -5.47 2.08
CA GLY A 10 22.48 -6.30 0.89
C GLY A 10 22.13 -5.60 -0.43
N LEU A 11 21.51 -4.42 -0.40
CA LEU A 11 21.09 -3.70 -1.61
C LEU A 11 22.21 -2.81 -2.17
N PRO A 12 22.29 -2.66 -3.50
CA PRO A 12 23.11 -1.62 -4.10
C PRO A 12 22.77 -0.22 -3.56
N ALA A 13 23.76 0.67 -3.46
CA ALA A 13 23.58 2.01 -2.89
C ALA A 13 22.46 2.83 -3.57
N PHE A 14 22.28 2.68 -4.88
CA PHE A 14 21.22 3.38 -5.62
C PHE A 14 19.80 2.96 -5.18
N CYS A 15 19.63 1.75 -4.63
CA CYS A 15 18.34 1.32 -4.10
C CYS A 15 17.97 2.09 -2.83
N LEU A 16 18.97 2.53 -2.06
CA LEU A 16 18.83 3.32 -0.84
C LEU A 16 18.72 4.82 -1.12
N GLU A 17 19.04 5.24 -2.34
CA GLU A 17 18.88 6.62 -2.78
C GLU A 17 17.41 7.03 -2.70
N GLY A 18 17.14 8.12 -1.99
CA GLY A 18 15.77 8.58 -1.75
C GLY A 18 15.01 7.82 -0.65
N SER A 19 15.71 7.13 0.27
CA SER A 19 15.06 6.46 1.42
C SER A 19 14.16 7.39 2.25
N ALA A 20 14.50 8.67 2.32
CA ALA A 20 13.71 9.71 2.98
C ALA A 20 12.28 9.85 2.40
N ILE A 21 12.05 9.44 1.15
CA ILE A 21 10.74 9.57 0.47
C ILE A 21 10.05 8.22 0.25
N TRP A 22 10.62 7.09 0.68
CA TRP A 22 9.99 5.78 0.52
C TRP A 22 8.58 5.70 1.13
N ARG A 23 8.39 6.38 2.25
CA ARG A 23 7.09 6.50 2.92
C ARG A 23 6.32 7.77 2.55
N SER A 24 6.74 8.53 1.55
CA SER A 24 5.98 9.71 1.12
C SER A 24 4.66 9.30 0.45
N ARG A 25 3.54 9.88 0.90
CA ARG A 25 2.26 9.79 0.20
C ARG A 25 2.23 10.88 -0.87
N THR A 26 2.50 10.51 -2.12
CA THR A 26 2.69 11.48 -3.21
C THR A 26 2.23 10.94 -4.57
N SER A 27 2.43 11.71 -5.64
CA SER A 27 2.14 11.30 -7.02
C SER A 27 3.42 11.10 -7.82
N LEU A 28 3.45 10.02 -8.60
CA LEU A 28 4.49 9.72 -9.58
C LEU A 28 3.96 10.04 -10.97
N ILE A 29 4.75 10.74 -11.77
CA ILE A 29 4.36 11.20 -13.11
C ILE A 29 5.28 10.55 -14.15
N CYS A 30 4.68 9.92 -15.15
CA CYS A 30 5.38 9.42 -16.33
C CYS A 30 4.62 9.86 -17.59
N TYR A 31 5.06 10.98 -18.17
CA TYR A 31 4.40 11.62 -19.32
C TYR A 31 2.92 11.91 -19.05
N HIS A 32 1.98 11.16 -19.63
CA HIS A 32 0.53 11.35 -19.41
C HIS A 32 -0.03 10.49 -18.26
N ILE A 33 0.78 9.62 -17.68
CA ILE A 33 0.38 8.70 -16.63
C ILE A 33 0.69 9.34 -15.28
N VAL A 34 -0.29 9.31 -14.38
CA VAL A 34 -0.13 9.68 -12.98
C VAL A 34 -0.53 8.49 -12.12
N GLU A 35 0.34 8.13 -11.19
CA GLU A 35 0.09 7.07 -10.20
C GLU A 35 0.29 7.61 -8.79
N LEU A 36 -0.51 7.11 -7.84
CA LEU A 36 -0.34 7.46 -6.44
C LEU A 36 0.61 6.51 -5.76
N HIS A 37 1.62 7.08 -5.10
CA HIS A 37 2.47 6.38 -4.16
C HIS A 37 1.81 6.43 -2.78
N LEU A 38 1.30 5.28 -2.31
CA LEU A 38 0.48 5.17 -1.08
C LEU A 38 1.09 4.18 -0.08
N PRO A 39 2.23 4.52 0.53
CA PRO A 39 2.97 3.63 1.42
C PRO A 39 2.26 3.35 2.76
N ASP A 40 1.25 4.16 3.12
CA ASP A 40 0.36 3.91 4.24
C ASP A 40 -0.39 2.58 4.14
N ARG A 41 -0.41 1.93 2.97
CA ARG A 41 -1.03 0.62 2.73
C ARG A 41 -0.08 -0.57 3.00
N VAL A 42 1.21 -0.29 3.19
CA VAL A 42 2.27 -1.28 3.34
C VAL A 42 3.21 -0.93 4.50
N LEU A 43 2.71 -0.25 5.53
CA LEU A 43 3.46 0.19 6.72
C LEU A 43 4.20 -0.96 7.42
N ARG A 44 3.68 -2.19 7.32
CA ARG A 44 4.35 -3.40 7.85
C ARG A 44 5.72 -3.66 7.22
N GLN A 45 5.94 -3.23 5.98
CA GLN A 45 7.24 -3.31 5.32
C GLN A 45 8.27 -2.35 5.97
N PHE A 46 7.81 -1.33 6.69
CA PHE A 46 8.66 -0.37 7.39
C PHE A 46 8.68 -0.60 8.92
N GLY A 47 8.17 -1.74 9.39
CA GLY A 47 8.15 -2.08 10.82
C GLY A 47 7.06 -1.37 11.62
N LEU A 48 6.14 -0.66 10.95
CA LEU A 48 5.07 0.10 11.60
C LEU A 48 3.77 -0.71 11.68
N LEU A 49 2.93 -0.42 12.68
CA LEU A 49 1.60 -1.02 12.77
C LEU A 49 0.71 -0.49 11.64
N GLN A 50 0.00 -1.42 11.02
CA GLN A 50 -0.85 -1.14 9.87
C GLN A 50 -2.26 -0.77 10.32
N HIS A 51 -2.68 0.45 10.01
CA HIS A 51 -4.07 0.89 10.15
C HIS A 51 -4.89 0.47 8.92
N ILE A 52 -6.22 0.57 9.03
CA ILE A 52 -7.10 0.49 7.87
C ILE A 52 -6.85 1.73 7.01
N PRO A 53 -6.33 1.58 5.78
CA PRO A 53 -5.95 2.72 4.95
C PRO A 53 -7.16 3.48 4.45
N ASP A 54 -6.99 4.79 4.27
CA ASP A 54 -8.01 5.65 3.67
C ASP A 54 -8.36 5.22 2.24
N PRO A 55 -9.60 5.50 1.77
CA PRO A 55 -9.96 5.35 0.38
C PRO A 55 -8.95 6.03 -0.55
N VAL A 56 -8.66 5.38 -1.68
CA VAL A 56 -7.79 5.97 -2.70
C VAL A 56 -8.63 6.87 -3.60
N GLU A 57 -8.18 8.09 -3.84
CA GLU A 57 -8.79 8.93 -4.86
C GLU A 57 -8.67 8.28 -6.24
N ALA A 58 -9.72 8.38 -7.05
CA ALA A 58 -9.69 7.85 -8.40
C ALA A 58 -8.91 8.81 -9.31
N ILE A 59 -7.71 8.41 -9.75
CA ILE A 59 -7.02 9.09 -10.83
C ILE A 59 -7.55 8.60 -12.17
N GLN A 60 -8.04 9.52 -12.98
CA GLN A 60 -8.48 9.22 -14.34
C GLN A 60 -7.28 8.80 -15.18
N ARG A 61 -7.28 7.57 -15.67
CA ARG A 61 -6.33 7.12 -16.69
C ARG A 61 -6.70 7.78 -18.01
N ILE A 62 -5.75 8.50 -18.58
CA ILE A 62 -5.88 9.16 -19.86
C ILE A 62 -4.96 8.50 -20.88
N THR A 63 -5.31 8.57 -22.16
CA THR A 63 -4.41 8.20 -23.27
C THR A 63 -3.76 9.47 -23.82
N SER A 64 -2.51 9.37 -24.27
CA SER A 64 -1.86 10.46 -25.00
C SER A 64 -2.24 10.53 -26.48
N GLN A 65 -2.96 9.53 -27.00
CA GLN A 65 -3.38 9.54 -28.40
C GLN A 65 -4.36 10.70 -28.65
N GLY A 66 -4.07 11.53 -29.67
CA GLY A 66 -4.91 12.67 -30.04
C GLY A 66 -4.75 13.91 -29.15
N ARG A 67 -3.78 13.94 -28.22
CA ARG A 67 -3.57 15.04 -27.24
C ARG A 67 -2.23 15.76 -27.40
N SER A 68 -1.79 15.96 -28.64
CA SER A 68 -0.49 16.62 -28.93
C SER A 68 -0.43 18.10 -28.55
N GLY A 69 -1.59 18.77 -28.39
CA GLY A 69 -1.69 20.16 -27.96
C GLY A 69 -2.11 20.35 -26.50
N GLU A 70 -2.13 19.27 -25.70
CA GLU A 70 -2.48 19.38 -24.28
C GLU A 70 -1.37 20.10 -23.52
N ASP A 71 -1.76 21.06 -22.68
CA ASP A 71 -0.85 21.64 -21.71
C ASP A 71 -0.62 20.66 -20.55
N TRP A 72 0.36 19.77 -20.72
CA TRP A 72 0.76 18.81 -19.71
C TRP A 72 1.25 19.47 -18.42
N ALA A 73 1.82 20.68 -18.49
CA ALA A 73 2.28 21.37 -17.29
C ALA A 73 1.08 21.84 -16.45
N ALA A 74 0.06 22.41 -17.09
CA ALA A 74 -1.19 22.77 -16.42
C ALA A 74 -1.94 21.54 -15.90
N PHE A 75 -2.02 20.46 -16.70
CA PHE A 75 -2.65 19.21 -16.28
C PHE A 75 -1.96 18.60 -15.05
N HIS A 76 -0.62 18.64 -15.01
CA HIS A 76 0.17 18.05 -13.94
C HIS A 76 0.40 18.94 -12.72
N ALA A 77 0.06 20.23 -12.79
CA ALA A 77 0.27 21.19 -11.71
C ALA A 77 -0.10 20.67 -10.30
N PRO A 78 -1.29 20.09 -10.06
CA PRO A 78 -1.63 19.57 -8.72
C PRO A 78 -0.75 18.39 -8.28
N TYR A 79 -0.33 17.53 -9.20
CA TYR A 79 0.52 16.37 -8.91
C TYR A 79 1.99 16.78 -8.70
N ILE A 80 2.44 17.80 -9.44
CA ILE A 80 3.76 18.42 -9.23
C ILE A 80 3.81 19.05 -7.85
N GLN A 81 2.77 19.77 -7.43
CA GLN A 81 2.70 20.35 -6.09
C GLN A 81 2.75 19.26 -5.01
N ARG A 82 1.97 18.18 -5.17
CA ARG A 82 2.01 17.04 -4.24
C ARG A 82 3.39 16.37 -4.17
N TRP A 83 4.15 16.35 -5.28
CA TRP A 83 5.54 15.90 -5.26
C TRP A 83 6.49 16.91 -4.60
N ALA A 84 6.27 18.20 -4.78
CA ALA A 84 7.03 19.24 -4.08
C ALA A 84 6.89 19.06 -2.55
N ASP A 85 5.68 18.79 -2.08
CA ASP A 85 5.33 18.64 -0.66
C ASP A 85 5.57 17.22 -0.12
N ARG A 86 6.28 16.36 -0.87
CA ARG A 86 6.46 14.93 -0.54
C ARG A 86 7.06 14.68 0.84
N LEU A 87 7.93 15.57 1.32
CA LEU A 87 8.57 15.44 2.64
C LEU A 87 7.65 15.86 3.80
N GLU A 88 6.57 16.58 3.51
CA GLU A 88 5.55 16.96 4.50
C GLU A 88 4.52 15.84 4.69
N HIS A 89 4.43 14.93 3.73
CA HIS A 89 3.42 13.86 3.67
C HIS A 89 4.04 12.48 3.87
N ILE A 90 4.93 12.31 4.85
CA ILE A 90 5.47 10.99 5.20
C ILE A 90 4.42 10.17 5.95
N ALA A 91 4.12 8.98 5.45
CA ALA A 91 3.20 8.04 6.07
C ALA A 91 3.79 7.47 7.36
N GLU A 92 3.14 7.77 8.47
CA GLU A 92 3.50 7.30 9.80
C GLU A 92 2.44 6.34 10.36
N GLN A 93 2.75 5.75 11.51
CA GLN A 93 1.76 4.98 12.24
C GLN A 93 0.66 5.93 12.74
N SER A 94 -0.59 5.62 12.42
CA SER A 94 -1.73 6.44 12.83
C SER A 94 -1.85 6.44 14.37
N PRO A 95 -2.11 7.60 15.00
CA PRO A 95 -2.28 7.72 16.45
C PRO A 95 -3.55 7.01 16.96
N PHE A 96 -4.45 6.61 16.05
CA PHE A 96 -5.69 5.91 16.37
C PHE A 96 -5.54 4.38 16.32
N VAL A 97 -4.36 3.87 15.96
CA VAL A 97 -4.08 2.44 16.00
C VAL A 97 -3.95 2.00 17.45
N ASP A 98 -4.57 0.87 17.78
CA ASP A 98 -4.43 0.24 19.09
C ASP A 98 -2.92 0.03 19.41
N PRO A 99 -2.42 0.49 20.56
CA PRO A 99 -1.00 0.34 20.90
C PRO A 99 -0.60 -1.13 21.09
N ASP A 100 -1.55 -2.02 21.38
CA ASP A 100 -1.31 -3.46 21.41
C ASP A 100 -1.18 -4.00 19.97
N PRO A 101 0.02 -4.49 19.56
CA PRO A 101 0.26 -5.01 18.21
C PRO A 101 -0.67 -6.15 17.82
N ILE A 102 -1.11 -6.98 18.77
CA ILE A 102 -1.99 -8.13 18.52
C ILE A 102 -3.39 -7.62 18.16
N ARG A 103 -3.92 -6.69 18.96
CA ARG A 103 -5.23 -6.08 18.72
C ARG A 103 -5.26 -5.26 17.43
N ALA A 104 -4.25 -4.40 17.21
CA ALA A 104 -4.11 -3.65 15.98
C ALA A 104 -4.06 -4.55 14.74
N THR A 105 -3.27 -5.63 14.81
CA THR A 105 -3.16 -6.61 13.74
C THR A 105 -4.49 -7.30 13.48
N SER A 106 -5.21 -7.71 14.53
CA SER A 106 -6.51 -8.36 14.41
C SER A 106 -7.54 -7.47 13.69
N VAL A 107 -7.65 -6.20 14.10
CA VAL A 107 -8.57 -5.22 13.48
C VAL A 107 -8.24 -5.04 11.99
N TYR A 108 -6.97 -4.84 11.66
CA TYR A 108 -6.56 -4.71 10.26
C TYR A 108 -6.84 -5.98 9.45
N MET A 109 -6.51 -7.16 9.99
CA MET A 109 -6.69 -8.43 9.26
C MET A 109 -8.17 -8.72 9.01
N GLN A 110 -9.05 -8.39 9.96
CA GLN A 110 -10.50 -8.51 9.77
C GLN A 110 -10.99 -7.65 8.59
N TRP A 111 -10.54 -6.40 8.50
CA TRP A 111 -10.84 -5.52 7.36
C TRP A 111 -10.24 -6.07 6.05
N TYR A 112 -8.95 -6.40 6.05
CA TYR A 112 -8.22 -6.88 4.87
C TYR A 112 -8.87 -8.13 4.28
N TRP A 113 -9.27 -9.06 5.15
CA TRP A 113 -9.99 -10.27 4.77
C TRP A 113 -11.40 -10.02 4.26
N GLY A 114 -12.05 -8.94 4.65
CA GLY A 114 -13.36 -8.53 4.15
C GLY A 114 -13.31 -7.95 2.73
N ILE A 115 -12.21 -7.27 2.39
CA ILE A 115 -12.07 -6.62 1.08
C ILE A 115 -11.31 -7.46 0.04
N THR A 116 -10.49 -8.42 0.46
CA THR A 116 -9.67 -9.23 -0.44
C THR A 116 -10.46 -10.38 -1.03
N ARG A 117 -10.32 -10.55 -2.36
CA ARG A 117 -10.80 -11.77 -3.03
C ARG A 117 -9.78 -12.87 -2.78
N ARG A 118 -10.15 -13.81 -1.91
CA ARG A 118 -9.27 -14.93 -1.52
C ARG A 118 -9.16 -16.01 -2.58
N TRP A 119 -10.09 -16.03 -3.53
CA TRP A 119 -10.18 -17.02 -4.58
C TRP A 119 -10.38 -16.32 -5.92
N ILE A 120 -9.47 -16.59 -6.85
CA ILE A 120 -9.66 -16.28 -8.26
C ILE A 120 -10.07 -17.60 -8.91
N SER A 121 -11.36 -17.90 -8.89
CA SER A 121 -11.94 -19.08 -9.55
C SER A 121 -12.88 -18.68 -10.66
N ARG A 122 -13.12 -19.60 -11.61
CA ARG A 122 -14.26 -19.50 -12.52
C ARG A 122 -15.55 -19.56 -11.68
N PRO A 123 -16.63 -18.83 -12.02
CA PRO A 123 -17.73 -18.48 -11.11
C PRO A 123 -18.67 -19.62 -10.66
N VAL A 124 -18.21 -20.87 -10.54
CA VAL A 124 -19.08 -22.04 -10.32
C VAL A 124 -18.78 -22.83 -9.05
N GLN A 125 -17.68 -22.62 -8.34
CA GLN A 125 -17.43 -23.34 -7.08
C GLN A 125 -16.91 -22.41 -6.00
N ARG A 126 -17.81 -22.00 -5.10
CA ARG A 126 -17.44 -21.48 -3.77
C ARG A 126 -17.53 -22.65 -2.79
N PRO A 127 -16.40 -23.22 -2.33
CA PRO A 127 -16.45 -24.19 -1.25
C PRO A 127 -17.03 -23.54 0.02
N PRO A 128 -17.73 -24.30 0.88
CA PRO A 128 -18.18 -23.81 2.18
C PRO A 128 -17.00 -23.24 2.98
N LEU A 129 -17.25 -22.11 3.64
CA LEU A 129 -16.29 -21.46 4.53
C LEU A 129 -16.15 -22.29 5.82
N THR A 130 -15.25 -23.27 5.84
CA THR A 130 -14.80 -23.90 7.08
C THR A 130 -13.33 -23.55 7.31
N PHE A 131 -13.12 -22.66 8.27
CA PHE A 131 -11.79 -22.42 8.83
C PHE A 131 -11.46 -23.58 9.76
N LEU A 132 -10.40 -24.33 9.45
CA LEU A 132 -9.73 -25.22 10.40
C LEU A 132 -8.39 -24.57 10.77
N PRO A 133 -8.20 -24.08 12.01
CA PRO A 133 -6.89 -23.62 12.45
C PRO A 133 -5.93 -24.82 12.37
N ARG A 134 -4.83 -24.63 11.63
CA ARG A 134 -3.76 -25.63 11.53
C ARG A 134 -3.06 -25.68 12.89
N GLY A 135 -3.43 -26.65 13.73
CA GLY A 135 -2.86 -26.80 15.08
C GLY A 135 -3.57 -27.77 16.04
N MET A 136 -4.75 -28.30 15.72
CA MET A 136 -5.37 -29.36 16.54
C MET A 136 -5.09 -30.73 15.90
N SER A 137 -4.03 -31.38 16.38
CA SER A 137 -3.86 -32.83 16.24
C SER A 137 -5.04 -33.50 16.92
N SER A 138 -5.80 -34.29 16.19
CA SER A 138 -6.83 -35.17 16.75
C SER A 138 -6.16 -36.47 17.17
N ASP A 139 -5.32 -36.39 18.21
CA ASP A 139 -4.83 -37.54 18.97
C ASP A 139 -4.82 -37.11 20.44
N ASP A 140 -6.01 -36.99 21.03
CA ASP A 140 -6.24 -37.03 22.47
C ASP A 140 -7.71 -37.41 22.73
N TRP A 141 -7.87 -38.66 23.20
CA TRP A 141 -9.07 -39.44 23.57
C TRP A 141 -9.83 -40.20 22.47
#